data_AF-A0A963JVG0-F1
#
_entry.id   AF-A0A963JVG0-F1
#
_cell.length_a   1.000
_cell.length_b   1.000
_cell.length_c   1.000
_cell.angle_alpha   90.00
_cell.angle_beta   90.00
_cell.angle_gamma   90.00
#
_symmetry.space_group_name_H-M   'P 1'
#
loop_
_entity.id
_entity.type
_entity.pdbx_description
1 polymer ?
#
loop_
_entity_poly.entity_id
_entity_poly.type
_entity_poly.pdbx_seq_one_letter_code
_entity_poly.pdbx_strand_id
1 'polypeptide(L)'
;MLFGKLLPREGNFFEMFNQHADRIVEAARAFSQLVANYNDPHLRDKYAQDVDNAERSADRVTHEINKAVHKTFITPIDREQIHSLINTMDDVADLIQDSA
;
A
#
# COMPACT_ATOMS: atom_id res chain seq x y z
N MET A 1 -11.53 9.82 -33.34
CA MET A 1 -11.98 10.94 -32.48
C MET A 1 -10.79 11.46 -31.69
N LEU A 2 -10.33 12.69 -31.96
CA LEU A 2 -9.12 13.26 -31.34
C LEU A 2 -9.28 13.62 -29.84
N PHE A 3 -10.53 13.69 -29.33
CA PHE A 3 -10.80 14.14 -27.96
C PHE A 3 -10.59 13.08 -26.87
N GLY A 4 -10.64 11.78 -27.19
CA GLY A 4 -10.46 10.71 -26.19
C GLY A 4 -9.05 10.60 -25.62
N LYS A 5 -8.03 11.16 -26.30
CA LYS A 5 -6.65 11.25 -25.80
C LYS A 5 -6.39 12.48 -24.92
N LEU A 6 -7.33 13.45 -24.91
CA LEU A 6 -7.26 14.69 -24.12
C LEU A 6 -8.09 14.63 -22.84
N LEU A 7 -8.98 13.63 -22.71
CA LEU A 7 -9.73 13.38 -21.49
C LEU A 7 -8.80 12.76 -20.44
N PRO A 8 -8.76 13.29 -19.20
CA PRO A 8 -7.99 12.69 -18.12
C PRO A 8 -8.39 11.23 -17.96
N ARG A 9 -7.40 10.32 -17.91
CA ARG A 9 -7.68 8.95 -17.52
C ARG A 9 -8.08 8.96 -16.05
N GLU A 10 -9.27 8.47 -15.74
CA GLU A 10 -9.71 8.27 -14.36
C GLU A 10 -8.73 7.31 -13.68
N GLY A 11 -8.12 7.74 -12.57
CA GLY A 11 -7.35 6.85 -11.72
C GLY A 11 -8.28 5.80 -11.12
N ASN A 12 -7.91 4.52 -11.18
CA ASN A 12 -8.68 3.46 -10.52
C ASN A 12 -8.32 3.41 -9.03
N PHE A 13 -8.75 4.43 -8.27
CA PHE A 13 -8.40 4.60 -6.85
C PHE A 13 -8.82 3.41 -6.00
N PHE A 14 -10.01 2.86 -6.21
CA PHE A 14 -10.51 1.69 -5.47
C PHE A 14 -9.65 0.46 -5.66
N GLU A 15 -9.20 0.20 -6.88
CA GLU A 15 -8.29 -0.90 -7.17
C GLU A 15 -6.91 -0.68 -6.53
N MET A 16 -6.40 0.55 -6.54
CA MET A 16 -5.14 0.86 -5.85
C MET A 16 -5.27 0.69 -4.32
N PHE A 17 -6.39 1.08 -3.72
CA PHE A 17 -6.64 0.79 -2.30
C PHE A 17 -6.65 -0.71 -2.02
N ASN A 18 -7.34 -1.51 -2.84
CA ASN A 18 -7.33 -2.97 -2.68
C ASN A 18 -5.91 -3.54 -2.81
N GLN A 19 -5.12 -3.05 -3.77
CA GLN A 19 -3.73 -3.46 -3.92
C GLN A 19 -2.89 -3.12 -2.69
N HIS A 20 -3.07 -1.96 -2.08
CA HIS A 20 -2.38 -1.60 -0.84
C HIS A 20 -2.85 -2.49 0.32
N ALA A 21 -4.15 -2.78 0.43
CA ALA A 21 -4.69 -3.69 1.44
C ALA A 21 -4.11 -5.11 1.31
N ASP A 22 -3.92 -5.61 0.09
CA ASP A 22 -3.27 -6.90 -0.16
C ASP A 22 -1.83 -6.92 0.38
N ARG A 23 -1.09 -5.81 0.23
CA ARG A 23 0.28 -5.68 0.78
C ARG A 23 0.28 -5.65 2.31
N ILE A 24 -0.69 -4.98 2.94
CA ILE A 24 -0.87 -5.03 4.40
C ILE A 24 -1.13 -6.47 4.87
N VAL A 25 -1.98 -7.22 4.16
CA VAL A 25 -2.26 -8.63 4.48
C VAL A 25 -1.01 -9.50 4.33
N GLU A 26 -0.19 -9.26 3.31
CA GLU A 26 1.10 -9.92 3.13
C GLU A 26 2.06 -9.62 4.28
N ALA A 27 2.21 -8.34 4.67
CA ALA A 27 3.02 -7.92 5.81
C ALA A 27 2.55 -8.59 7.11
N ALA A 28 1.23 -8.55 7.39
CA ALA A 28 0.67 -9.15 8.59
C ALA A 28 0.88 -10.68 8.65
N ARG A 29 0.80 -11.37 7.51
CA ARG A 29 1.09 -12.81 7.42
C ARG A 29 2.57 -13.10 7.67
N ALA A 30 3.47 -12.33 7.06
CA ALA A 30 4.91 -12.45 7.29
C ALA A 30 5.26 -12.19 8.76
N PHE A 31 4.72 -11.13 9.36
CA PHE A 31 4.90 -10.81 10.78
C PHE A 31 4.37 -11.93 11.69
N SER A 32 3.20 -12.51 11.38
CA SER A 32 2.69 -13.66 12.12
C SER A 32 3.65 -14.86 12.06
N GLN A 33 4.28 -15.11 10.91
CA GLN A 33 5.29 -16.16 10.77
C GLN A 33 6.59 -15.82 11.52
N LEU A 34 7.00 -14.56 11.52
CA LEU A 34 8.13 -14.07 12.31
C LEU A 34 7.93 -14.37 13.79
N VAL A 35 6.78 -14.00 14.36
CA VAL A 35 6.47 -14.23 15.78
C VAL A 35 6.40 -15.72 16.09
N ALA A 36 5.79 -16.53 15.20
CA ALA A 36 5.69 -17.98 15.39
C ALA A 36 7.05 -18.69 15.37
N ASN A 37 8.03 -18.13 14.66
CA ASN A 37 9.36 -18.73 14.49
C ASN A 37 10.48 -17.90 15.14
N TYR A 38 10.15 -17.06 16.13
CA TYR A 38 11.08 -16.05 16.66
C TYR A 38 12.40 -16.62 17.25
N ASN A 39 12.37 -17.88 17.72
CA ASN A 39 13.54 -18.56 18.28
C ASN A 39 14.48 -19.14 17.22
N ASP A 40 14.08 -19.21 15.95
CA ASP A 40 14.93 -19.61 14.83
C ASP A 40 15.47 -18.33 14.15
N PRO A 41 16.77 -18.02 14.27
CA PRO A 41 17.33 -16.80 13.71
C PRO A 41 17.17 -16.70 12.19
N HIS A 42 17.26 -17.82 11.47
CA HIS A 42 17.19 -17.81 10.01
C HIS A 42 15.76 -17.54 9.53
N LEU A 43 14.77 -18.17 10.18
CA LEU A 43 13.36 -17.91 9.87
C LEU A 43 12.92 -16.53 10.31
N ARG A 44 13.39 -16.05 11.48
CA ARG A 44 13.11 -14.69 11.94
C ARG A 44 13.61 -13.64 10.95
N ASP A 45 14.88 -13.72 10.55
CA ASP A 45 15.47 -12.77 9.59
C ASP A 45 14.77 -12.81 8.23
N LYS A 46 14.42 -14.01 7.75
CA LYS A 46 13.66 -14.19 6.51
C LYS A 46 12.30 -13.48 6.58
N TYR A 47 11.52 -13.73 7.64
CA TYR A 47 10.19 -13.15 7.75
C TYR A 47 10.21 -11.65 8.04
N ALA A 48 11.25 -11.13 8.70
CA ALA A 48 11.46 -9.69 8.84
C ALA A 48 11.67 -9.04 7.47
N GLN A 49 12.52 -9.66 6.64
CA GLN A 49 12.73 -9.20 5.27
C GLN A 49 11.46 -9.29 4.40
N ASP A 50 10.63 -10.31 4.62
CA ASP A 50 9.33 -10.44 3.94
C ASP A 50 8.36 -9.31 4.35
N VAL A 51 8.36 -8.89 5.62
CA VAL A 51 7.62 -7.69 6.09
C VAL A 51 8.14 -6.43 5.40
N ASP A 52 9.45 -6.19 5.40
CA ASP A 52 10.08 -5.04 4.71
C ASP A 52 9.81 -5.01 3.20
N ASN A 53 9.66 -6.17 2.56
CA ASN A 53 9.33 -6.26 1.14
C ASN A 53 7.87 -5.87 0.89
N ALA A 54 6.97 -6.29 1.78
CA ALA A 54 5.54 -6.01 1.68
C ALA A 54 5.25 -4.52 1.95
N GLU A 55 5.86 -3.93 2.98
CA GLU A 55 5.78 -2.50 3.29
C GLU A 55 6.25 -1.65 2.10
N ARG A 56 7.49 -1.83 1.62
CA ARG A 56 7.98 -1.13 0.41
C ARG A 56 7.07 -1.29 -0.81
N SER A 57 6.32 -2.37 -0.88
CA SER A 57 5.35 -2.59 -1.96
C SER A 57 4.05 -1.83 -1.75
N ALA A 58 3.58 -1.70 -0.51
CA ALA A 58 2.46 -0.86 -0.11
C ALA A 58 2.78 0.62 -0.36
N ASP A 59 3.97 1.03 0.05
CA ASP A 59 4.53 2.37 -0.05
C ASP A 59 4.60 2.88 -1.52
N ARG A 60 4.94 1.98 -2.47
CA ARG A 60 4.84 2.25 -3.91
C ARG A 60 3.40 2.53 -4.37
N VAL A 61 2.40 1.85 -3.80
CA VAL A 61 0.99 2.10 -4.11
C VAL A 61 0.55 3.44 -3.54
N THR A 62 0.97 3.78 -2.32
CA THR A 62 0.77 5.11 -1.70
C THR A 62 1.29 6.22 -2.61
N HIS A 63 2.51 6.06 -3.13
CA HIS A 63 3.09 7.02 -4.08
C HIS A 63 2.27 7.16 -5.37
N GLU A 64 1.83 6.05 -5.98
CA GLU A 64 1.04 6.09 -7.22
C GLU A 64 -0.36 6.69 -7.00
N ILE A 65 -1.00 6.45 -5.85
CA ILE A 65 -2.26 7.11 -5.48
C ILE A 65 -2.07 8.62 -5.38
N ASN A 66 -1.06 9.09 -4.64
CA ASN A 66 -0.79 10.52 -4.48
C ASN A 66 -0.54 11.21 -5.84
N LYS A 67 0.24 10.56 -6.70
CA LYS A 67 0.48 11.01 -8.08
C LYS A 67 -0.79 10.99 -8.95
N ALA A 68 -1.66 10.00 -8.78
CA ALA A 68 -2.95 9.93 -9.47
C ALA A 68 -3.90 11.04 -9.02
N VAL A 69 -3.95 11.37 -7.73
CA VAL A 69 -4.72 12.51 -7.22
C VAL A 69 -4.28 13.79 -7.92
N HIS A 70 -2.98 14.08 -8.00
CA HIS A 70 -2.49 15.31 -8.65
C HIS A 70 -2.79 15.39 -10.16
N LYS A 71 -2.99 14.26 -10.83
CA LYS A 71 -3.23 14.20 -12.30
C LYS A 71 -4.71 14.07 -12.68
N THR A 72 -5.56 13.64 -11.76
CA THR A 72 -6.98 13.42 -12.02
C THR A 72 -7.72 14.74 -11.80
N PHE A 73 -8.55 15.20 -12.75
CA PHE A 73 -9.32 16.45 -12.60
C PHE A 73 -10.55 16.25 -11.71
N ILE A 74 -11.34 15.20 -11.97
CA ILE A 74 -12.52 14.80 -11.20
C ILE A 74 -12.21 13.48 -10.49
N THR A 75 -12.18 13.49 -9.16
CA THR A 75 -11.98 12.29 -8.35
C THR A 75 -13.31 11.60 -8.02
N PRO A 76 -13.34 10.27 -7.84
CA PRO A 76 -14.58 9.52 -7.58
C PRO A 76 -15.16 9.77 -6.19
N ILE A 77 -14.31 10.21 -5.26
CA ILE A 77 -14.65 10.67 -3.91
C ILE A 77 -13.83 11.94 -3.60
N ASP A 78 -14.03 12.52 -2.43
CA ASP A 78 -13.27 13.72 -2.04
C ASP A 78 -11.76 13.44 -1.95
N ARG A 79 -10.94 14.40 -2.37
CA ARG A 79 -9.47 14.26 -2.39
C ARG A 79 -8.89 14.09 -0.98
N GLU A 80 -9.44 14.79 -0.01
CA GLU A 80 -9.04 14.68 1.39
C GLU A 80 -9.34 13.26 1.91
N GLN A 81 -10.48 12.68 1.50
CA GLN A 81 -10.80 11.29 1.84
C GLN A 81 -9.83 10.30 1.22
N ILE A 82 -9.39 10.51 -0.03
CA ILE A 82 -8.38 9.67 -0.68
C ILE A 82 -7.06 9.73 0.09
N HIS A 83 -6.58 10.95 0.40
CA HIS A 83 -5.34 11.15 1.14
C HIS A 83 -5.41 10.59 2.56
N SER A 84 -6.50 10.84 3.29
CA SER A 84 -6.68 10.32 4.64
C SER A 84 -6.72 8.80 4.63
N LEU A 85 -7.44 8.18 3.69
CA LEU A 85 -7.54 6.72 3.62
C LEU A 85 -6.18 6.09 3.33
N ILE A 86 -5.45 6.57 2.31
CA ILE A 86 -4.16 5.97 1.96
C ILE A 86 -3.14 6.13 3.09
N ASN A 87 -3.05 7.31 3.71
CA ASN A 87 -2.11 7.54 4.81
C ASN A 87 -2.42 6.64 6.01
N THR A 88 -3.70 6.48 6.38
CA THR A 88 -4.07 5.57 7.47
C THR A 88 -3.80 4.11 7.13
N MET A 89 -3.88 3.72 5.87
CA MET A 89 -3.48 2.38 5.42
C MET A 89 -1.96 2.18 5.49
N ASP A 90 -1.20 3.19 5.10
CA ASP A 90 0.28 3.25 5.19
C ASP A 90 0.73 3.11 6.65
N ASP A 91 0.13 3.90 7.56
CA ASP A 91 0.41 3.82 9.01
C ASP A 91 0.25 2.38 9.55
N VAL A 92 -0.70 1.60 9.04
CA VAL A 92 -0.88 0.19 9.44
C VAL A 92 0.25 -0.70 8.92
N ALA A 93 0.72 -0.48 7.69
CA ALA A 93 1.86 -1.22 7.14
C ALA A 93 3.14 -0.90 7.91
N ASP A 94 3.37 0.39 8.19
CA ASP A 94 4.52 0.89 8.95
C ASP A 94 4.54 0.32 10.38
N LEU A 95 3.40 0.32 11.08
CA LEU A 95 3.32 -0.27 12.42
C LEU A 95 3.65 -1.77 12.44
N ILE A 96 3.31 -2.51 11.38
CA ILE A 96 3.69 -3.92 11.25
C ILE A 96 5.20 -4.02 11.02
N GLN A 97 5.78 -3.17 10.16
CA GLN A 97 7.20 -3.13 9.89
C GLN A 97 8.02 -2.78 11.15
N ASP A 98 7.67 -1.70 11.83
CA ASP A 98 8.36 -1.23 13.05
C ASP A 98 8.32 -2.26 14.18
N SER A 99 7.32 -3.14 14.18
CA SER A 99 7.16 -4.21 15.17
C SER A 99 7.96 -5.48 14.85
N ALA A 100 8.34 -5.69 13.58
CA ALA A 100 9.02 -6.90 13.10
C ALA A 100 10.50 -6.94 13.50
#